data_AF-A0A953JVP6-F1
#
_entry.id   AF-A0A953JVP6-F1
#
_cell.length_a   1.000
_cell.length_b   1.000
_cell.length_c   1.000
_cell.angle_alpha   90.00
_cell.angle_beta   90.00
_cell.angle_gamma   90.00
#
_symmetry.space_group_name_H-M   'P 1'
#
loop_
_entity.id
_entity.type
_entity.pdbx_description
1 polymer ?
#
loop_
_entity_poly.entity_id
_entity_poly.type
_entity_poly.pdbx_seq_one_letter_code
_entity_poly.pdbx_strand_id
1 'polypeptide(L)'
;MPVINFVNDKKQVQVPEGANLRQAAMQAGVQVYPGIHKIANCHGFGHCGACRVLILKGRENASPMGWWEKLRLKVSMAFIGHEDQMRLSCRTRVNGDMDVQTRPPMNWEGENFFS
;
A
#
# COMPACT_ATOMS: atom_id res chain seq x y z
N MET A 1 -13.55 -0.20 15.40
CA MET A 1 -12.13 0.19 15.26
C MET A 1 -11.45 -0.85 14.41
N PRO A 2 -11.20 -0.57 13.12
CA PRO A 2 -10.50 -1.48 12.24
C PRO A 2 -9.11 -1.91 12.75
N VAL A 3 -8.72 -3.15 12.46
CA VAL A 3 -7.38 -3.70 12.70
C VAL A 3 -6.62 -3.80 11.38
N ILE A 4 -5.45 -3.19 11.32
CA ILE A 4 -4.49 -3.37 10.23
C ILE A 4 -3.43 -4.36 10.68
N ASN A 5 -3.31 -5.48 9.97
CA ASN A 5 -2.27 -6.47 10.19
C ASN A 5 -1.15 -6.29 9.14
N PHE A 6 -0.03 -5.72 9.55
CA PHE A 6 1.16 -5.55 8.72
C PHE A 6 1.96 -6.85 8.67
N VAL A 7 1.71 -7.67 7.65
CA VAL A 7 2.20 -9.06 7.55
C VAL A 7 3.72 -9.13 7.58
N ASN A 8 4.40 -8.27 6.81
CA ASN A 8 5.87 -8.25 6.74
C ASN A 8 6.54 -7.78 8.03
N ASP A 9 5.84 -6.96 8.80
CA ASP A 9 6.38 -6.36 10.03
C ASP A 9 5.85 -7.08 11.28
N LYS A 10 5.04 -8.14 11.11
CA LYS A 10 4.39 -8.96 12.15
C LYS A 10 3.73 -8.09 13.23
N LYS A 11 3.06 -7.02 12.80
CA LYS A 11 2.51 -6.00 13.70
C LYS A 11 1.05 -5.73 13.39
N GLN A 12 0.22 -5.75 14.43
CA GLN A 12 -1.19 -5.36 14.34
C GLN A 12 -1.40 -4.00 14.99
N VAL A 13 -2.23 -3.19 14.35
CA VAL A 13 -2.52 -1.81 14.79
C VAL A 13 -4.01 -1.56 14.66
N GLN A 14 -4.63 -1.16 15.76
CA GLN A 14 -6.01 -0.66 15.74
C GLN A 14 -6.02 0.81 15.34
N VAL A 15 -6.91 1.16 14.43
CA VAL A 15 -7.06 2.53 13.92
C VAL A 15 -8.52 2.97 13.95
N PRO A 16 -8.78 4.29 13.94
CA PRO A 16 -10.11 4.81 13.63
C PRO A 16 -10.53 4.46 12.21
N GLU A 17 -11.83 4.31 11.98
CA GLU A 17 -12.38 4.20 10.63
C GLU A 17 -12.05 5.45 9.81
N GLY A 18 -11.73 5.28 8.53
CA GLY A 18 -11.28 6.35 7.65
C GLY A 18 -9.81 6.75 7.84
N ALA A 19 -9.06 6.12 8.75
CA ALA A 19 -7.66 6.44 8.99
C ALA A 19 -6.80 6.24 7.73
N ASN A 20 -5.82 7.11 7.53
CA ASN A 20 -4.88 7.01 6.42
C ASN A 20 -3.87 5.88 6.68
N LEU A 21 -3.80 4.91 5.77
CA LEU A 21 -2.97 3.71 5.94
C LEU A 21 -1.48 4.04 6.10
N ARG A 22 -0.95 5.02 5.35
CA ARG A 22 0.45 5.45 5.50
C ARG A 22 0.70 6.06 6.88
N GLN A 23 -0.16 6.97 7.33
CA GLN A 23 0.05 7.63 8.62
C GLN A 23 -0.06 6.63 9.77
N ALA A 24 -1.05 5.74 9.73
CA ALA A 24 -1.20 4.66 10.70
C ALA A 24 0.04 3.76 10.77
N ALA A 25 0.56 3.33 9.62
CA ALA A 25 1.78 2.55 9.56
C ALA A 25 2.97 3.29 10.20
N MET A 26 3.20 4.54 9.80
CA MET A 26 4.32 5.35 10.31
C MET A 26 4.22 5.62 11.82
N GLN A 27 3.02 5.93 12.33
CA GLN A 27 2.78 6.12 13.78
C GLN A 27 3.04 4.83 14.56
N ALA A 28 2.75 3.68 13.97
CA ALA A 28 3.07 2.39 14.53
C ALA A 28 4.54 1.96 14.32
N GLY A 29 5.40 2.82 13.77
CA GLY A 29 6.80 2.47 13.47
C GLY A 29 6.96 1.45 12.35
N VAL A 30 5.93 1.22 11.54
CA VAL A 30 5.95 0.34 10.37
C VAL A 30 6.40 1.13 9.14
N GLN A 31 7.45 0.65 8.49
CA GLN A 31 8.03 1.32 7.34
C GLN A 31 7.41 0.83 6.03
N VAL A 32 6.69 1.73 5.34
CA VAL A 32 6.08 1.46 4.03
C VAL A 32 7.02 1.73 2.86
N TYR A 33 8.11 2.48 3.08
CA TYR A 33 9.04 2.87 2.03
C TYR A 33 10.26 1.93 1.96
N PRO A 34 10.56 1.36 0.78
CA PRO A 34 11.80 0.61 0.57
C PRO A 34 12.99 1.53 0.31
N GLY A 35 14.19 1.10 0.73
CA GLY A 35 15.48 1.72 0.35
C GLY A 35 15.56 3.23 0.55
N ILE A 36 16.01 3.95 -0.49
CA ILE A 36 16.20 5.41 -0.49
C ILE A 36 14.90 6.20 -0.30
N HIS A 37 13.75 5.61 -0.61
CA HIS A 37 12.46 6.27 -0.47
C HIS A 37 12.05 6.49 0.99
N LYS A 38 12.78 5.94 1.97
CA LYS A 38 12.64 6.34 3.37
C LYS A 38 12.83 7.85 3.56
N ILE A 39 13.69 8.46 2.73
CA ILE A 39 14.04 9.88 2.77
C ILE A 39 13.49 10.58 1.52
N ALA A 40 13.71 10.02 0.33
CA ALA A 40 13.28 10.58 -0.95
C ALA A 40 11.88 10.08 -1.35
N ASN A 41 10.84 10.47 -0.59
CA ASN A 41 9.44 10.21 -0.94
C ASN A 41 8.64 11.50 -1.12
N CYS A 42 7.49 11.40 -1.78
CA CYS A 42 6.58 12.54 -1.98
C CYS A 42 5.76 12.91 -0.73
N HIS A 43 6.16 12.52 0.47
CA HIS A 43 5.49 12.81 1.75
C HIS A 43 3.99 12.47 1.85
N GLY A 44 3.44 11.70 0.90
CA GLY A 44 2.03 11.31 0.86
C GLY A 44 1.19 11.99 -0.24
N PHE A 45 1.80 12.77 -1.14
CA PHE A 45 1.10 13.40 -2.26
C PHE A 45 0.70 12.43 -3.39
N GLY A 46 1.03 11.14 -3.29
CA GLY A 46 0.66 10.14 -4.30
C GLY A 46 1.44 10.23 -5.63
N HIS A 47 2.52 11.02 -5.70
CA HIS A 47 3.28 11.22 -6.95
C HIS A 47 4.42 10.21 -7.14
N CYS A 48 5.09 9.78 -6.05
CA CYS A 48 6.28 8.93 -6.18
C CYS A 48 5.97 7.44 -6.42
N GLY A 49 4.81 6.94 -5.98
CA GLY A 49 4.49 5.51 -6.02
C GLY A 49 5.31 4.61 -5.09
N ALA A 50 6.21 5.18 -4.27
CA ALA A 50 7.10 4.42 -3.41
C ALA A 50 6.42 3.84 -2.15
N CYS A 51 5.26 4.37 -1.75
CA CYS A 51 4.48 3.87 -0.61
C CYS A 51 3.50 2.75 -1.02
N ARG A 52 3.84 1.99 -2.07
CA ARG A 52 3.02 0.88 -2.55
C ARG A 52 2.93 -0.22 -1.50
N VAL A 53 1.74 -0.79 -1.35
CA VAL A 53 1.43 -1.90 -0.47
C VAL A 53 0.50 -2.86 -1.20
N LEU A 54 0.49 -4.12 -0.79
CA LEU A 54 -0.52 -5.08 -1.22
C LEU A 54 -1.53 -5.26 -0.09
N ILE A 55 -2.81 -5.12 -0.39
CA ILE A 55 -3.89 -5.51 0.51
C ILE A 55 -4.24 -6.95 0.17
N LEU A 56 -3.81 -7.87 1.04
CA LEU A 56 -3.99 -9.31 0.84
C LEU A 56 -5.40 -9.77 1.22
N LYS A 57 -6.01 -9.12 2.23
CA LYS A 57 -7.39 -9.33 2.67
C LYS A 57 -8.03 -8.01 3.09
N GLY A 58 -9.35 -7.91 2.97
CA GLY A 58 -10.10 -6.72 3.34
C GLY A 58 -9.93 -5.57 2.33
N ARG A 59 -9.91 -5.87 1.04
CA ARG A 59 -9.80 -4.84 -0.02
C ARG A 59 -11.06 -3.99 -0.12
N GLU A 60 -12.21 -4.62 0.07
CA GLU A 60 -13.53 -3.99 0.19
C GLU A 60 -13.58 -2.95 1.31
N ASN A 61 -12.73 -3.12 2.33
CA ASN A 61 -12.60 -2.20 3.45
C ASN A 61 -11.67 -1.00 3.14
N ALA A 62 -11.04 -0.97 1.97
CA ALA A 62 -10.23 0.17 1.54
C ALA A 62 -11.10 1.18 0.78
N SER A 63 -10.81 2.47 0.95
CA SER A 63 -11.48 3.50 0.14
C SER A 63 -11.28 3.27 -1.36
N PRO A 64 -12.23 3.69 -2.22
CA PRO A 64 -12.10 3.56 -3.67
C PRO A 64 -10.77 4.13 -4.18
N MET A 65 -10.22 3.50 -5.20
CA MET A 65 -8.98 3.96 -5.83
C MET A 65 -9.24 5.23 -6.64
N GLY A 66 -8.51 6.29 -6.34
CA GLY A 66 -8.61 7.55 -7.08
C GLY A 66 -7.98 7.47 -8.47
N TRP A 67 -8.40 8.36 -9.38
CA TRP A 67 -7.88 8.40 -10.75
C TRP A 67 -6.35 8.57 -10.80
N TRP A 68 -5.80 9.50 -10.03
CA TRP A 68 -4.36 9.73 -9.93
C TRP A 68 -3.58 8.55 -9.34
N GLU A 69 -4.17 7.86 -8.35
CA GLU A 69 -3.58 6.64 -7.77
C GLU A 69 -3.48 5.55 -8.85
N LYS A 70 -4.56 5.33 -9.60
CA LYS A 70 -4.61 4.35 -10.69
C LYS A 70 -3.60 4.67 -11.79
N LEU A 71 -3.52 5.92 -12.23
CA LEU A 71 -2.55 6.34 -13.27
C LEU A 71 -1.11 6.13 -12.80
N ARG A 72 -0.79 6.50 -11.54
CA ARG A 72 0.56 6.33 -11.00
C ARG A 72 0.95 4.87 -10.82
N LEU A 73 0.01 4.01 -10.44
CA LEU A 73 0.28 2.58 -10.28
C LEU A 73 0.45 1.90 -11.65
N LYS A 74 -0.35 2.26 -12.66
CA LYS A 74 -0.22 1.69 -14.01
C LYS A 74 1.17 1.87 -14.64
N VAL A 75 1.86 2.96 -14.33
CA VAL A 75 3.23 3.21 -14.83
C VAL A 75 4.31 2.52 -14.00
N SER A 76 3.94 1.82 -12.93
CA SER A 76 4.86 1.09 -12.06
C SER A 76 4.87 -0.39 -12.41
N MET A 77 6.03 -0.95 -12.76
CA MET A 77 6.17 -2.39 -13.04
C MET A 77 5.68 -3.29 -11.90
N ALA A 78 5.77 -2.83 -10.65
CA ALA A 78 5.27 -3.57 -9.48
C ALA A 78 3.74 -3.77 -9.50
N PHE A 79 3.00 -3.03 -10.31
CA PHE A 79 1.55 -3.17 -10.45
C PHE A 79 1.13 -4.38 -11.29
N ILE A 80 1.98 -4.79 -12.24
CA ILE A 80 1.70 -5.91 -13.15
C ILE A 80 1.64 -7.22 -12.35
N GLY A 81 0.52 -7.94 -12.43
CA GLY A 81 0.25 -9.16 -11.66
C GLY A 81 -0.37 -8.94 -10.27
N HIS A 82 -0.49 -7.68 -9.82
CA HIS A 82 -1.08 -7.34 -8.52
C HIS A 82 -2.11 -6.20 -8.62
N GLU A 83 -2.73 -6.05 -9.78
CA GLU A 83 -3.63 -4.93 -10.10
C GLU A 83 -4.81 -4.83 -9.11
N ASP A 84 -5.27 -6.00 -8.67
CA ASP A 84 -6.37 -6.16 -7.72
C ASP A 84 -5.95 -6.12 -6.25
N GLN A 85 -4.67 -5.96 -5.93
CA GLN A 85 -4.21 -5.92 -4.53
C GLN A 85 -3.39 -4.67 -4.24
N MET A 86 -2.76 -4.10 -5.25
CA MET A 86 -1.83 -2.99 -5.08
C MET A 86 -2.55 -1.66 -4.84
N ARG A 87 -2.14 -1.00 -3.77
CA ARG A 87 -2.61 0.33 -3.38
C ARG A 87 -1.45 1.24 -3.02
N LEU A 88 -1.67 2.55 -3.11
CA LEU A 88 -0.79 3.53 -2.47
C LEU A 88 -1.30 3.76 -1.06
N SER A 89 -0.52 3.35 -0.05
CA SER A 89 -0.90 3.53 1.36
C SER A 89 -1.22 5.00 1.72
N CYS A 90 -0.60 5.98 1.05
CA CYS A 90 -0.92 7.40 1.27
C CYS A 90 -2.28 7.85 0.72
N ARG A 91 -2.84 7.12 -0.26
CA ARG A 91 -4.15 7.41 -0.88
C ARG A 91 -5.24 6.43 -0.43
N THR A 92 -4.93 5.56 0.52
CA THR A 92 -5.84 4.53 1.04
C THR A 92 -6.34 4.92 2.42
N ARG A 93 -7.67 4.93 2.60
CA ARG A 93 -8.31 5.00 3.91
C ARG A 93 -8.80 3.62 4.34
N VAL A 94 -8.71 3.34 5.63
CA VAL A 94 -9.05 2.05 6.25
C VAL A 94 -10.43 2.14 6.87
N ASN A 95 -11.41 1.44 6.30
CA ASN A 95 -12.80 1.43 6.77
C ASN A 95 -13.19 0.11 7.49
N GLY A 96 -12.27 -0.84 7.57
CA GLY A 96 -12.48 -2.17 8.14
C GLY A 96 -11.18 -2.95 8.19
N ASP A 97 -11.22 -4.14 8.76
CA ASP A 97 -10.02 -4.95 9.00
C ASP A 97 -9.33 -5.33 7.69
N MET A 98 -7.99 -5.33 7.69
CA MET A 98 -7.21 -5.67 6.50
C MET A 98 -5.83 -6.24 6.80
N ASP A 99 -5.41 -7.20 5.97
CA ASP A 99 -4.04 -7.73 5.93
C ASP A 99 -3.24 -6.96 4.89
N VAL A 100 -2.18 -6.28 5.33
CA VAL A 100 -1.37 -5.39 4.48
C VAL A 100 0.06 -5.89 4.41
N GLN A 101 0.54 -6.16 3.21
CA GLN A 101 1.94 -6.43 2.94
C GLN A 101 2.67 -5.13 2.57
N THR A 102 3.60 -4.71 3.41
CA THR A 102 4.44 -3.52 3.20
C THR A 102 5.60 -3.83 2.27
N ARG A 103 6.07 -2.84 1.49
CA ARG A 103 7.28 -2.97 0.66
C ARG A 103 7.24 -4.24 -0.24
N PRO A 104 6.19 -4.42 -1.06
CA PRO A 104 6.11 -5.59 -1.93
C PRO A 104 7.32 -5.65 -2.87
N PRO A 105 7.80 -6.86 -3.19
CA PRO A 105 8.89 -7.06 -4.13
C PRO A 105 8.54 -6.45 -5.49
N MET A 106 9.56 -6.11 -6.26
CA MET A 106 9.36 -5.65 -7.63
C MET A 106 9.23 -6.90 -8.51
N ASN A 107 8.13 -7.04 -9.25
CA ASN A 107 7.96 -8.11 -10.24
C ASN A 107 8.93 -7.90 -11.40
N TRP A 108 10.18 -8.32 -11.20
CA TRP A 108 11.25 -8.27 -12.19
C TRP A 108 11.23 -9.48 -13.13
N GLU A 109 10.66 -10.59 -12.64
CA GLU A 109 10.75 -11.92 -13.27
C GLU A 109 9.62 -12.27 -14.23
N GLY A 110 8.80 -11.30 -14.65
CA GLY A 110 8.04 -11.52 -15.88
C GLY A 110 6.88 -12.51 -15.81
N GLU A 111 6.58 -13.15 -14.67
CA GLU A 111 5.56 -14.23 -14.61
C GLU A 111 4.15 -13.81 -15.08
N ASN A 112 3.90 -12.49 -15.15
CA ASN A 112 2.65 -11.90 -15.65
C ASN A 112 2.83 -10.97 -16.86
N PHE A 113 4.00 -11.00 -17.53
CA PHE A 113 4.25 -10.14 -18.71
C PHE A 113 3.79 -10.77 -20.04
N PHE A 114 3.65 -12.10 -20.09
CA PHE A 114 3.27 -12.85 -21.31
C PHE A 114 2.11 -13.84 -21.10
N SER A 115 1.44 -13.78 -19.94
CA SER A 115 0.31 -14.65 -19.58
C SER A 115 -1.02 -14.04 -20.01
#